data_AF-A0A085ZI63-F1
#
_entry.id   AF-A0A085ZI63-F1
#
_cell.length_a   1.000
_cell.length_b   1.000
_cell.length_c   1.000
_cell.angle_alpha   90.00
_cell.angle_beta   90.00
_cell.angle_gamma   90.00
#
_symmetry.space_group_name_H-M   'P 1'
#
loop_
_entity.id
_entity.type
_entity.pdbx_description
1 polymer ?
#
loop_
_entity_poly.entity_id
_entity_poly.type
_entity_poly.pdbx_seq_one_letter_code
_entity_poly.pdbx_strand_id
1 'polypeptide(L)'
;MKKLILSIVALAAISLTSCSSDEQTNDLQGQAQEQQVSNNTRKAALAELCSVTSTSITVTRWQAPSSVDSNWTPVSAAIGGVNVQWEGIYGASIRPTGNAAQWYVGTIALNSSCDEWDIWKANILVKNASANLGTAPTDPYNVLGYHGTISGSNYGLGYYSYDISTHIMTPARAIVIWKTSGTNSQSVTSPSSATEAYLVKVTAVTPGTSSSTISYNWTQVL
;
A
#
# COMPACT_ATOMS: atom_id res chain seq x y z
N MET A 1 50.26 -30.67 50.21
CA MET A 1 50.32 -30.00 48.89
C MET A 1 50.94 -28.62 49.08
N LYS A 2 51.84 -28.21 48.19
CA LYS A 2 52.87 -27.17 48.40
C LYS A 2 52.41 -25.76 47.96
N LYS A 3 52.72 -24.78 48.83
CA LYS A 3 53.18 -23.39 48.64
C LYS A 3 52.41 -22.39 47.75
N LEU A 4 52.01 -21.29 48.40
CA LEU A 4 51.71 -19.93 47.91
C LEU A 4 52.67 -19.43 46.82
N ILE A 5 52.14 -18.72 45.81
CA ILE A 5 52.66 -17.42 45.34
C ILE A 5 51.48 -16.53 44.87
N LEU A 6 51.39 -15.36 45.49
CA LEU A 6 50.54 -14.22 45.15
C LEU A 6 51.30 -13.38 44.09
N SER A 7 50.72 -13.07 42.93
CA SER A 7 51.30 -12.10 41.98
C SER A 7 50.27 -11.07 41.57
N ILE A 8 50.57 -9.84 42.00
CA ILE A 8 49.93 -8.57 41.67
C ILE A 8 50.31 -8.21 40.23
N VAL A 9 49.33 -7.98 39.36
CA VAL A 9 49.58 -7.31 38.07
C VAL A 9 48.97 -5.91 38.15
N ALA A 10 49.85 -4.93 37.95
CA ALA A 10 49.64 -3.53 38.13
C ALA A 10 48.66 -2.93 37.10
N LEU A 11 47.84 -2.01 37.60
CA LEU A 11 47.13 -1.00 36.83
C LEU A 11 48.15 -0.09 36.14
N ALA A 12 48.16 -0.06 34.81
CA ALA A 12 48.72 1.05 34.05
C ALA A 12 47.55 1.90 33.54
N ALA A 13 47.22 2.94 34.29
CA ALA A 13 46.40 4.03 33.78
C ALA A 13 47.26 4.81 32.77
N ILE A 14 46.92 4.70 31.49
CA ILE A 14 47.47 5.61 30.48
C ILE A 14 46.66 6.91 30.60
N SER A 15 47.20 7.87 31.35
CA SER A 15 46.77 9.25 31.28
C SER A 15 47.26 9.83 29.95
N LEU A 16 46.40 9.77 28.92
CA LEU A 16 46.51 10.65 27.76
C LEU A 16 45.99 12.02 28.17
N THR A 17 46.86 12.85 28.73
CA THR A 17 46.71 14.30 28.64
C THR A 17 47.25 14.70 27.28
N SER A 18 46.38 14.75 26.27
CA SER A 18 46.65 15.44 25.01
C SER A 18 45.57 16.49 24.78
N CYS A 19 45.99 17.76 24.78
CA CYS A 19 45.22 18.88 24.28
C CYS A 19 44.79 18.66 22.81
N SER A 20 43.70 19.33 22.43
CA SER A 20 42.97 19.31 21.14
C SER A 20 41.94 18.17 21.06
N SER A 21 40.63 18.41 20.91
CA SER A 21 39.94 19.58 20.35
C SER A 21 38.51 19.67 20.88
N ASP A 22 38.14 20.80 21.51
CA ASP A 22 36.73 21.11 21.85
C ASP A 22 35.84 21.22 20.59
N GLU A 23 36.42 21.30 19.39
CA GLU A 23 35.68 21.30 18.11
C GLU A 23 35.15 19.90 17.72
N GLN A 24 35.85 18.81 18.08
CA GLN A 24 35.48 17.46 17.59
C GLN A 24 34.30 16.86 18.36
N THR A 25 34.06 17.28 19.60
CA THR A 25 32.91 16.83 20.41
C THR A 25 31.64 17.61 20.08
N ASN A 26 31.77 18.89 19.71
CA ASN A 26 30.65 19.71 19.25
C ASN A 26 30.14 19.27 17.88
N ASP A 27 31.00 18.87 16.94
CA ASP A 27 30.57 18.32 15.65
C ASP A 27 29.83 16.98 15.80
N LEU A 28 30.26 16.11 16.71
CA LEU A 28 29.57 14.84 16.97
C LEU A 28 28.22 15.03 17.67
N GLN A 29 28.10 16.02 18.57
CA GLN A 29 26.82 16.38 19.19
C GLN A 29 25.90 17.14 18.21
N GLY A 30 26.46 18.00 17.36
CA GLY A 30 25.75 18.72 16.30
C GLY A 30 25.16 17.77 15.25
N GLN A 31 25.95 16.80 14.78
CA GLN A 31 25.48 15.76 13.86
C GLN A 31 24.43 14.85 14.51
N ALA A 32 24.58 14.50 15.80
CA ALA A 32 23.59 13.71 16.52
C ALA A 32 22.27 14.48 16.73
N GLN A 33 22.35 15.79 17.02
CA GLN A 33 21.18 16.66 17.14
C GLN A 33 20.51 16.91 15.78
N GLU A 34 21.26 17.12 14.70
CA GLU A 34 20.72 17.22 13.34
C GLU A 34 20.07 15.91 12.88
N GLN A 35 20.68 14.75 13.16
CA GLN A 35 20.06 13.44 12.91
C GLN A 35 18.81 13.22 13.76
N GLN A 36 18.79 13.67 15.02
CA GLN A 36 17.64 13.52 15.91
C GLN A 36 16.48 14.44 15.50
N VAL A 37 16.77 15.68 15.09
CA VAL A 37 15.77 16.63 14.54
C VAL A 37 15.26 16.16 13.18
N SER A 38 16.13 15.66 12.30
CA SER A 38 15.76 15.05 11.02
C SER A 38 14.88 13.80 11.21
N ASN A 39 15.23 12.92 12.15
CA ASN A 39 14.42 11.74 12.49
C ASN A 39 13.06 12.12 13.09
N ASN A 40 13.00 13.11 13.99
CA ASN A 40 11.73 13.55 14.57
C ASN A 40 10.83 14.22 13.53
N THR A 41 11.40 15.00 12.62
CA THR A 41 10.66 15.64 11.51
C THR A 41 10.16 14.60 10.53
N ARG A 42 11.00 13.64 10.14
CA ARG A 42 10.61 12.50 9.28
C ARG A 42 9.53 11.65 9.94
N LYS A 43 9.64 11.39 11.24
CA LYS A 43 8.66 10.63 12.01
C LYS A 43 7.32 11.36 12.14
N ALA A 44 7.33 12.68 12.30
CA ALA A 44 6.11 13.49 12.33
C ALA A 44 5.43 13.53 10.95
N ALA A 45 6.18 13.74 9.87
CA ALA A 45 5.67 13.70 8.50
C ALA A 45 5.11 12.31 8.14
N LEU A 46 5.78 11.23 8.58
CA LEU A 46 5.32 9.86 8.39
C LEU A 46 4.04 9.58 9.17
N ALA A 47 3.93 10.08 10.40
CA ALA A 47 2.72 9.94 11.21
C ALA A 47 1.50 10.65 10.59
N GLU A 48 1.72 11.77 9.90
CA GLU A 48 0.67 12.47 9.16
C GLU A 48 0.18 11.65 7.95
N LEU A 49 1.11 11.11 7.14
CA LEU A 49 0.78 10.25 6.00
C LEU A 49 0.02 8.99 6.45
N CYS A 50 0.49 8.37 7.53
CA CYS A 50 -0.03 7.12 8.10
C CYS A 50 -1.38 7.22 8.82
N SER A 51 -2.05 8.37 8.78
CA SER A 51 -3.38 8.52 9.37
C SER A 51 -4.40 7.62 8.66
N VAL A 52 -5.00 6.69 9.41
CA VAL A 52 -5.97 5.73 8.87
C VAL A 52 -7.34 6.39 8.79
N THR A 53 -7.87 6.49 7.57
CA THR A 53 -9.27 6.86 7.34
C THR A 53 -10.09 5.61 7.04
N SER A 54 -11.14 5.38 7.83
CA SER A 54 -12.10 4.30 7.63
C SER A 54 -13.37 4.84 7.00
N THR A 55 -13.89 4.14 5.99
CA THR A 55 -15.15 4.49 5.34
C THR A 55 -15.82 3.28 4.70
N SER A 56 -17.01 3.48 4.17
CA SER A 56 -17.73 2.47 3.39
C SER A 56 -18.51 3.13 2.26
N ILE A 57 -18.69 2.38 1.18
CA ILE A 57 -19.54 2.76 0.06
C ILE A 57 -20.57 1.66 -0.22
N THR A 58 -21.73 2.06 -0.73
CA THR A 58 -22.78 1.13 -1.17
C THR A 58 -22.89 1.18 -2.68
N VAL A 59 -22.82 0.03 -3.34
CA VAL A 59 -22.99 -0.10 -4.79
C VAL A 59 -24.28 -0.85 -5.07
N THR A 60 -25.09 -0.37 -5.99
CA THR A 60 -26.38 -0.97 -6.35
C THR A 60 -26.24 -1.84 -7.60
N ARG A 61 -26.92 -2.98 -7.60
CA ARG A 61 -27.06 -3.82 -8.77
C ARG A 61 -28.33 -3.43 -9.52
N TRP A 62 -28.22 -3.12 -10.81
CA TRP A 62 -29.36 -2.73 -11.62
C TRP A 62 -29.99 -3.93 -12.38
N GLN A 63 -29.26 -5.04 -12.53
CA GLN A 63 -29.76 -6.27 -13.14
C GLN A 63 -29.12 -7.54 -12.53
N ALA A 64 -29.84 -8.66 -12.47
CA ALA A 64 -29.26 -9.95 -12.09
C ALA A 64 -28.55 -10.65 -13.27
N PRO A 65 -27.52 -11.49 -13.03
CA PRO A 65 -27.00 -11.95 -11.74
C PRO A 65 -25.89 -11.05 -11.17
N SER A 66 -25.53 -11.26 -9.89
CA SER A 66 -24.48 -10.50 -9.18
C SER A 66 -23.06 -10.77 -9.66
N SER A 67 -22.83 -11.90 -10.33
CA SER A 67 -21.53 -12.34 -10.84
C SER A 67 -21.14 -11.71 -12.18
N VAL A 68 -21.99 -10.84 -12.74
CA VAL A 68 -21.69 -10.07 -13.95
C VAL A 68 -21.25 -8.67 -13.50
N ASP A 69 -20.08 -8.24 -13.96
CA ASP A 69 -19.48 -6.96 -13.57
C ASP A 69 -20.29 -5.74 -14.03
N SER A 70 -20.78 -5.76 -15.27
CA SER A 70 -21.56 -4.67 -15.88
C SER A 70 -22.95 -4.48 -15.28
N ASN A 71 -23.42 -5.42 -14.45
CA ASN A 71 -24.72 -5.36 -13.77
C ASN A 71 -24.73 -4.46 -12.53
N TRP A 72 -23.59 -3.88 -12.16
CA TRP A 72 -23.43 -3.00 -11.01
C TRP A 72 -23.30 -1.56 -11.47
N THR A 73 -24.07 -0.66 -10.86
CA THR A 73 -24.01 0.78 -11.13
C THR A 73 -22.76 1.35 -10.48
N PRO A 74 -21.80 1.89 -11.23
CA PRO A 74 -20.57 2.38 -10.62
C PRO A 74 -20.80 3.54 -9.67
N VAL A 75 -20.01 3.61 -8.60
CA VAL A 75 -20.09 4.65 -7.55
C VAL A 75 -18.75 5.34 -7.40
N SER A 76 -18.75 6.66 -7.53
CA SER A 76 -17.55 7.47 -7.31
C SER A 76 -17.27 7.66 -5.82
N ALA A 77 -15.98 7.66 -5.46
CA ALA A 77 -15.49 8.00 -4.12
C ALA A 77 -14.15 8.72 -4.22
N ALA A 78 -13.73 9.34 -3.11
CA ALA A 78 -12.39 9.92 -2.97
C ALA A 78 -11.58 9.08 -1.97
N ILE A 79 -10.30 8.90 -2.28
CA ILE A 79 -9.29 8.32 -1.40
C ILE A 79 -8.13 9.32 -1.38
N GLY A 80 -8.05 10.16 -0.35
CA GLY A 80 -7.18 11.33 -0.37
C GLY A 80 -7.38 12.17 -1.63
N GLY A 81 -6.31 12.36 -2.40
CA GLY A 81 -6.27 13.12 -3.65
C GLY A 81 -6.73 12.36 -4.91
N VAL A 82 -7.04 11.06 -4.84
CA VAL A 82 -7.50 10.29 -5.99
C VAL A 82 -9.02 10.13 -6.00
N ASN A 83 -9.64 10.45 -7.14
CA ASN A 83 -11.02 10.06 -7.45
C ASN A 83 -11.03 8.64 -8.00
N VAL A 84 -11.80 7.77 -7.36
CA VAL A 84 -11.95 6.37 -7.74
C VAL A 84 -13.41 6.06 -8.07
N GLN A 85 -13.60 4.99 -8.80
CA GLN A 85 -14.89 4.40 -9.12
C GLN A 85 -14.90 2.96 -8.61
N TRP A 86 -15.89 2.64 -7.79
CA TRP A 86 -16.22 1.29 -7.38
C TRP A 86 -17.25 0.70 -8.35
N GLU A 87 -16.97 -0.50 -8.85
CA GLU A 87 -17.69 -1.14 -9.95
C GLU A 87 -17.53 -2.66 -9.92
N GLY A 88 -17.96 -3.35 -10.96
CA GLY A 88 -17.64 -4.76 -11.17
C GLY A 88 -18.40 -5.72 -10.28
N ILE A 89 -17.93 -6.97 -10.20
CA ILE A 89 -18.62 -8.05 -9.48
C ILE A 89 -18.85 -7.64 -8.00
N TYR A 90 -20.10 -7.70 -7.56
CA TYR A 90 -20.55 -7.20 -6.25
C TYR A 90 -20.20 -5.73 -5.96
N GLY A 91 -19.92 -4.92 -6.98
CA GLY A 91 -19.47 -3.53 -6.83
C GLY A 91 -18.08 -3.39 -6.20
N ALA A 92 -17.32 -4.48 -6.11
CA ALA A 92 -16.08 -4.54 -5.33
C ALA A 92 -14.81 -4.37 -6.16
N SER A 93 -14.89 -4.13 -7.47
CA SER A 93 -13.75 -3.67 -8.25
C SER A 93 -13.54 -2.17 -8.04
N ILE A 94 -12.28 -1.71 -8.09
CA ILE A 94 -11.91 -0.30 -7.96
C ILE A 94 -11.04 0.12 -9.14
N ARG A 95 -11.26 1.34 -9.64
CA ARG A 95 -10.37 1.98 -10.60
C ARG A 95 -10.26 3.50 -10.39
N PRO A 96 -9.12 4.14 -10.70
CA PRO A 96 -9.04 5.59 -10.77
C PRO A 96 -9.89 6.14 -11.92
N THR A 97 -10.61 7.25 -11.69
CA THR A 97 -11.53 7.81 -12.68
C THR A 97 -10.79 8.63 -13.73
N GLY A 98 -11.04 8.33 -15.01
CA GLY A 98 -10.63 9.16 -16.17
C GLY A 98 -9.12 9.24 -16.47
N ASN A 99 -8.26 8.70 -15.60
CA ASN A 99 -6.78 8.69 -15.71
C ASN A 99 -6.09 10.03 -16.07
N ALA A 100 -6.80 11.16 -16.05
CA ALA A 100 -6.24 12.47 -16.41
C ALA A 100 -5.11 12.89 -15.46
N ALA A 101 -5.19 12.44 -14.21
CA ALA A 101 -4.16 12.67 -13.19
C ALA A 101 -3.11 11.55 -13.10
N GLN A 102 -3.09 10.61 -14.07
CA GLN A 102 -2.08 9.54 -14.20
C GLN A 102 -1.96 8.66 -12.95
N TRP A 103 -3.10 8.12 -12.53
CA TRP A 103 -3.23 7.23 -11.38
C TRP A 103 -3.19 5.77 -11.83
N TYR A 104 -2.40 4.96 -11.13
CA TYR A 104 -2.21 3.56 -11.42
C TYR A 104 -2.51 2.71 -10.20
N VAL A 105 -2.84 1.45 -10.42
CA VAL A 105 -3.20 0.53 -9.35
C VAL A 105 -2.44 -0.79 -9.40
N GLY A 106 -2.29 -1.37 -8.23
CA GLY A 106 -1.59 -2.62 -8.01
C GLY A 106 -1.98 -3.21 -6.67
N THR A 107 -1.39 -4.35 -6.34
CA THR A 107 -1.67 -5.02 -5.07
C THR A 107 -0.39 -5.39 -4.34
N ILE A 108 -0.48 -5.35 -3.01
CA ILE A 108 0.58 -5.81 -2.13
C ILE A 108 0.05 -6.73 -1.04
N ALA A 109 0.94 -7.36 -0.27
CA ALA A 109 0.56 -8.19 0.86
C ALA A 109 -0.37 -7.43 1.82
N LEU A 110 -1.42 -8.10 2.31
CA LEU A 110 -2.46 -7.46 3.12
C LEU A 110 -1.91 -6.89 4.45
N ASN A 111 -0.83 -7.47 4.95
CA ASN A 111 -0.14 -7.03 6.17
C ASN A 111 0.84 -5.86 5.96
N SER A 112 1.04 -5.37 4.73
CA SER A 112 1.86 -4.17 4.48
C SER A 112 1.35 -2.97 5.30
N SER A 113 2.27 -2.25 5.93
CA SER A 113 1.99 -1.06 6.72
C SER A 113 2.09 0.21 5.89
N CYS A 114 1.61 1.32 6.45
CA CYS A 114 1.78 2.65 5.86
C CYS A 114 3.25 3.11 5.90
N ASP A 115 4.00 2.67 6.93
CA ASP A 115 5.44 2.87 7.01
C ASP A 115 6.15 2.05 5.92
N GLU A 116 7.29 2.55 5.44
CA GLU A 116 8.23 1.81 4.58
C GLU A 116 7.87 1.70 3.08
N TRP A 117 7.18 2.69 2.49
CA TRP A 117 6.94 2.75 1.04
C TRP A 117 8.18 2.36 0.21
N ASP A 118 9.34 2.93 0.53
CA ASP A 118 10.59 2.66 -0.18
C ASP A 118 11.07 1.20 -0.11
N ILE A 119 10.66 0.45 0.93
CA ILE A 119 11.02 -0.96 1.11
C ILE A 119 10.09 -1.84 0.29
N TRP A 120 8.78 -1.63 0.37
CA TRP A 120 7.82 -2.55 -0.19
C TRP A 120 7.30 -2.16 -1.58
N LYS A 121 7.56 -0.94 -2.08
CA LYS A 121 7.10 -0.52 -3.41
C LYS A 121 7.58 -1.42 -4.55
N ALA A 122 8.77 -2.01 -4.41
CA ALA A 122 9.33 -2.95 -5.37
C ALA A 122 8.53 -4.27 -5.45
N ASN A 123 7.73 -4.59 -4.42
CA ASN A 123 6.92 -5.81 -4.34
C ASN A 123 5.46 -5.58 -4.76
N ILE A 124 5.10 -4.37 -5.21
CA ILE A 124 3.77 -4.09 -5.74
C ILE A 124 3.60 -4.86 -7.05
N LEU A 125 2.57 -5.71 -7.08
CA LEU A 125 2.13 -6.31 -8.33
C LEU A 125 1.28 -5.28 -9.07
N VAL A 126 1.80 -4.73 -10.16
CA VAL A 126 1.12 -3.67 -10.92
C VAL A 126 0.07 -4.27 -11.85
N LYS A 127 -1.15 -3.73 -11.85
CA LYS A 127 -2.26 -4.24 -12.67
C LYS A 127 -1.92 -4.26 -14.17
N ASN A 128 -1.26 -3.22 -14.66
CA ASN A 128 -0.98 -3.05 -16.08
C ASN A 128 0.24 -3.82 -16.59
N ALA A 129 0.94 -4.57 -15.73
CA ALA A 129 1.95 -5.49 -16.22
C ALA A 129 1.28 -6.58 -17.07
N SER A 130 1.88 -6.94 -18.20
CA SER A 130 1.26 -7.87 -19.18
C SER A 130 0.84 -9.21 -18.57
N ALA A 131 1.63 -9.75 -17.64
CA ALA A 131 1.32 -10.99 -16.93
C ALA A 131 0.15 -10.88 -15.92
N ASN A 132 -0.22 -9.66 -15.54
CA ASN A 132 -1.25 -9.36 -14.53
C ASN A 132 -2.58 -8.93 -15.16
N LEU A 133 -2.62 -8.72 -16.47
CA LEU A 133 -3.82 -8.34 -17.18
C LEU A 133 -4.72 -9.56 -17.38
N GLY A 134 -6.02 -9.34 -17.13
CA GLY A 134 -7.08 -10.22 -17.57
C GLY A 134 -7.65 -9.78 -18.92
N THR A 135 -8.75 -10.40 -19.30
CA THR A 135 -9.59 -10.00 -20.44
C THR A 135 -10.85 -9.25 -20.01
N ALA A 136 -11.14 -9.21 -18.70
CA ALA A 136 -12.27 -8.53 -18.11
C ALA A 136 -11.83 -7.51 -17.04
N PRO A 137 -12.57 -6.39 -16.88
CA PRO A 137 -13.65 -5.92 -17.75
C PRO A 137 -13.13 -5.51 -19.15
N THR A 138 -14.01 -5.06 -20.06
CA THR A 138 -13.65 -4.65 -21.44
C THR A 138 -12.45 -3.70 -21.51
N ASP A 139 -12.33 -2.81 -20.53
CA ASP A 139 -11.11 -2.04 -20.28
C ASP A 139 -10.43 -2.56 -19.01
N PRO A 140 -9.49 -3.53 -19.14
CA PRO A 140 -8.92 -4.24 -17.99
C PRO A 140 -7.84 -3.43 -17.26
N TYR A 141 -7.43 -2.28 -17.83
CA TYR A 141 -6.35 -1.47 -17.31
C TYR A 141 -6.79 -0.66 -16.10
N ASN A 142 -5.92 -0.60 -15.10
CA ASN A 142 -6.17 0.08 -13.83
C ASN A 142 -7.46 -0.34 -13.09
N VAL A 143 -7.97 -1.56 -13.29
CA VAL A 143 -9.10 -2.11 -12.54
C VAL A 143 -8.65 -3.25 -11.64
N LEU A 144 -8.86 -3.13 -10.33
CA LEU A 144 -8.58 -4.20 -9.36
C LEU A 144 -9.86 -4.67 -8.69
N GLY A 145 -10.16 -5.95 -8.82
CA GLY A 145 -11.31 -6.57 -8.17
C GLY A 145 -11.04 -8.02 -7.87
N TYR A 146 -11.85 -8.90 -8.46
CA TYR A 146 -11.69 -10.34 -8.35
C TYR A 146 -10.33 -10.79 -8.91
N HIS A 147 -9.67 -11.71 -8.22
CA HIS A 147 -8.41 -12.29 -8.66
C HIS A 147 -8.64 -13.58 -9.47
N GLY A 148 -8.17 -13.59 -10.72
CA GLY A 148 -8.21 -14.74 -11.61
C GLY A 148 -9.51 -14.82 -12.42
N THR A 149 -9.98 -16.04 -12.65
CA THR A 149 -11.16 -16.31 -13.49
C THR A 149 -12.40 -16.66 -12.67
N ILE A 150 -13.54 -16.07 -13.03
CA ILE A 150 -14.86 -16.41 -12.49
C ILE A 150 -15.89 -16.37 -13.61
N SER A 151 -16.79 -17.36 -13.66
CA SER A 151 -17.87 -17.42 -14.64
C SER A 151 -17.42 -17.27 -16.11
N GLY A 152 -16.21 -17.72 -16.44
CA GLY A 152 -15.62 -17.64 -17.78
C GLY A 152 -14.88 -16.33 -18.10
N SER A 153 -14.95 -15.33 -17.22
CA SER A 153 -14.24 -14.05 -17.37
C SER A 153 -12.95 -14.03 -16.56
N ASN A 154 -11.82 -13.72 -17.20
CA ASN A 154 -10.52 -13.60 -16.56
C ASN A 154 -10.26 -12.14 -16.17
N TYR A 155 -10.19 -11.85 -14.88
CA TYR A 155 -9.86 -10.52 -14.36
C TYR A 155 -8.38 -10.32 -14.09
N GLY A 156 -7.54 -11.37 -14.19
CA GLY A 156 -6.11 -11.29 -13.94
C GLY A 156 -5.80 -10.95 -12.48
N LEU A 157 -4.93 -9.96 -12.27
CA LEU A 157 -4.60 -9.49 -10.92
C LEU A 157 -5.82 -8.83 -10.26
N GLY A 158 -6.08 -9.25 -9.02
CA GLY A 158 -7.13 -8.72 -8.16
C GLY A 158 -6.72 -8.75 -6.70
N TYR A 159 -7.57 -8.25 -5.83
CA TYR A 159 -7.29 -8.15 -4.40
C TYR A 159 -8.16 -9.07 -3.53
N TYR A 160 -9.26 -9.61 -4.09
CA TYR A 160 -10.13 -10.55 -3.40
C TYR A 160 -10.37 -11.81 -4.21
N SER A 161 -10.71 -12.89 -3.51
CA SER A 161 -11.32 -14.09 -4.09
C SER A 161 -12.80 -14.16 -3.74
N TYR A 162 -13.56 -14.94 -4.49
CA TYR A 162 -14.97 -15.21 -4.23
C TYR A 162 -15.24 -16.69 -4.35
N ASP A 163 -15.80 -17.26 -3.29
CA ASP A 163 -16.24 -18.65 -3.28
C ASP A 163 -17.70 -18.69 -3.76
N ILE A 164 -17.91 -19.33 -4.90
CA ILE A 164 -19.24 -19.44 -5.52
C ILE A 164 -20.21 -20.33 -4.73
N SER A 165 -19.70 -21.24 -3.90
CA SER A 165 -20.52 -22.16 -3.10
C SER A 165 -21.02 -21.51 -1.81
N THR A 166 -20.18 -20.69 -1.17
CA THR A 166 -20.51 -20.00 0.08
C THR A 166 -20.94 -18.55 -0.13
N HIS A 167 -20.77 -18.03 -1.35
CA HIS A 167 -20.97 -16.62 -1.70
C HIS A 167 -20.12 -15.64 -0.89
N ILE A 168 -18.99 -16.11 -0.33
CA ILE A 168 -18.10 -15.31 0.51
C ILE A 168 -17.03 -14.63 -0.36
N MET A 169 -16.90 -13.32 -0.18
CA MET A 169 -15.82 -12.51 -0.77
C MET A 169 -14.71 -12.30 0.26
N THR A 170 -13.49 -12.68 -0.08
CA THR A 170 -12.34 -12.64 0.85
C THR A 170 -11.24 -11.76 0.30
N PRO A 171 -11.01 -10.56 0.85
CA PRO A 171 -9.82 -9.77 0.58
C PRO A 171 -8.56 -10.54 0.98
N ALA A 172 -7.63 -10.72 0.04
CA ALA A 172 -6.36 -11.43 0.25
C ALA A 172 -5.14 -10.51 0.10
N ARG A 173 -5.32 -9.33 -0.51
CA ARG A 173 -4.27 -8.35 -0.77
C ARG A 173 -4.77 -6.94 -0.48
N ALA A 174 -3.83 -6.06 -0.13
CA ALA A 174 -4.11 -4.63 -0.08
C ALA A 174 -4.00 -4.04 -1.49
N ILE A 175 -4.76 -2.98 -1.75
CA ILE A 175 -4.75 -2.22 -2.98
C ILE A 175 -3.77 -1.05 -2.79
N VAL A 176 -2.94 -0.80 -3.78
CA VAL A 176 -2.06 0.37 -3.83
C VAL A 176 -2.49 1.22 -5.00
N ILE A 177 -2.70 2.51 -4.76
CA ILE A 177 -3.02 3.50 -5.79
C ILE A 177 -1.90 4.52 -5.78
N TRP A 178 -1.21 4.74 -6.90
CA TRP A 178 -0.11 5.69 -6.96
C TRP A 178 -0.19 6.59 -8.19
N LYS A 179 0.38 7.77 -8.06
CA LYS A 179 0.47 8.78 -9.11
C LYS A 179 1.88 8.81 -9.66
N THR A 180 2.01 8.81 -10.98
CA THR A 180 3.30 9.04 -11.64
C THR A 180 3.05 9.50 -13.07
N SER A 181 4.04 10.16 -13.68
CA SER A 181 3.98 10.53 -15.09
C SER A 181 3.80 9.29 -15.99
N GLY A 182 2.83 9.37 -16.90
CA GLY A 182 2.54 8.35 -17.91
C GLY A 182 1.70 8.93 -19.05
N THR A 183 1.40 8.15 -20.09
CA THR A 183 0.64 8.64 -21.26
C THR A 183 -0.83 8.26 -21.24
N ASN A 184 -1.16 7.12 -20.64
CA ASN A 184 -2.52 6.60 -20.51
C ASN A 184 -2.59 5.55 -19.39
N SER A 185 -3.76 4.92 -19.22
CA SER A 185 -4.02 3.90 -18.19
C SER A 185 -3.18 2.64 -18.32
N GLN A 186 -2.47 2.46 -19.44
CA GLN A 186 -1.71 1.25 -19.77
C GLN A 186 -0.20 1.46 -19.58
N SER A 187 0.25 2.71 -19.60
CA SER A 187 1.65 3.08 -19.84
C SER A 187 2.63 2.83 -18.70
N VAL A 188 2.17 2.55 -17.47
CA VAL A 188 3.04 2.43 -16.29
C VAL A 188 2.90 1.06 -15.64
N THR A 189 4.05 0.41 -15.46
CA THR A 189 4.21 -0.92 -14.88
C THR A 189 5.14 -0.94 -13.65
N SER A 190 5.57 0.23 -13.17
CA SER A 190 6.43 0.39 -12.00
C SER A 190 6.02 1.60 -11.15
N PRO A 191 6.01 1.49 -9.81
CA PRO A 191 5.75 2.60 -8.88
C PRO A 191 7.02 3.36 -8.47
N SER A 192 8.19 3.08 -9.07
CA SER A 192 9.48 3.63 -8.64
C SER A 192 9.56 5.16 -8.65
N SER A 193 8.85 5.81 -9.57
CA SER A 193 8.78 7.26 -9.74
C SER A 193 7.48 7.86 -9.20
N ALA A 194 6.78 7.15 -8.31
CA ALA A 194 5.56 7.68 -7.72
C ALA A 194 5.83 9.02 -7.02
N THR A 195 4.88 9.94 -7.12
CA THR A 195 4.92 11.24 -6.44
C THR A 195 3.86 11.36 -5.35
N GLU A 196 2.91 10.43 -5.33
CA GLU A 196 1.82 10.34 -4.36
C GLU A 196 1.34 8.90 -4.35
N ALA A 197 1.04 8.33 -3.18
CA ALA A 197 0.53 6.97 -3.09
C ALA A 197 -0.38 6.73 -1.89
N TYR A 198 -1.33 5.82 -2.06
CA TYR A 198 -2.30 5.40 -1.06
C TYR A 198 -2.29 3.88 -0.92
N LEU A 199 -2.36 3.42 0.32
CA LEU A 199 -2.59 2.02 0.67
C LEU A 199 -4.05 1.87 1.11
N VAL A 200 -4.79 1.00 0.44
CA VAL A 200 -6.21 0.76 0.67
C VAL A 200 -6.40 -0.69 1.09
N LYS A 201 -7.00 -0.91 2.26
CA LYS A 201 -7.33 -2.23 2.80
C LYS A 201 -8.83 -2.38 2.88
N VAL A 202 -9.38 -3.17 1.97
CA VAL A 202 -10.79 -3.59 2.05
C VAL A 202 -10.92 -4.54 3.23
N THR A 203 -11.76 -4.17 4.20
CA THR A 203 -11.97 -4.90 5.45
C THR A 203 -13.13 -5.87 5.33
N ALA A 204 -14.15 -5.52 4.55
CA ALA A 204 -15.29 -6.38 4.27
C ALA A 204 -15.95 -5.99 2.94
N VAL A 205 -16.43 -7.00 2.22
CA VAL A 205 -17.46 -6.84 1.19
C VAL A 205 -18.68 -7.62 1.69
N THR A 206 -19.76 -6.91 1.97
CA THR A 206 -21.03 -7.50 2.39
C THR A 206 -21.95 -7.57 1.19
N PRO A 207 -21.99 -8.70 0.46
CA PRO A 207 -22.84 -8.85 -0.71
C PRO A 207 -24.31 -8.94 -0.29
N GLY A 208 -25.15 -8.12 -0.91
CA GLY A 208 -26.60 -8.24 -0.84
C GLY A 208 -27.19 -8.60 -2.20
N THR A 209 -28.49 -8.89 -2.21
CA THR A 209 -29.18 -9.29 -3.44
C THR A 209 -29.28 -8.16 -4.44
N SER A 210 -29.41 -6.90 -4.00
CA SER A 210 -29.59 -5.74 -4.87
C SER A 210 -28.59 -4.61 -4.61
N SER A 211 -27.80 -4.75 -3.54
CA SER A 211 -26.73 -3.81 -3.20
C SER A 211 -25.63 -4.54 -2.43
N SER A 212 -24.41 -4.04 -2.52
CA SER A 212 -23.28 -4.50 -1.72
C SER A 212 -22.70 -3.33 -0.94
N THR A 213 -22.24 -3.58 0.27
CA THR A 213 -21.46 -2.59 1.04
C THR A 213 -20.00 -3.00 1.03
N ILE A 214 -19.12 -2.07 0.67
CA ILE A 214 -17.67 -2.25 0.68
C ILE A 214 -17.11 -1.35 1.76
N SER A 215 -16.54 -1.96 2.80
CA SER A 215 -15.90 -1.26 3.92
C SER A 215 -14.39 -1.32 3.75
N TYR A 216 -13.70 -0.19 3.91
CA TYR A 216 -12.26 -0.12 3.69
C TYR A 216 -11.60 0.96 4.53
N ASN A 217 -10.30 0.74 4.77
CA ASN A 217 -9.40 1.71 5.36
C ASN A 217 -8.43 2.19 4.29
N TRP A 218 -8.03 3.46 4.36
CA TRP A 218 -6.95 3.97 3.52
C TRP A 218 -6.02 4.90 4.30
N THR A 219 -4.76 4.92 3.88
CA THR A 219 -3.69 5.79 4.40
C THR A 219 -2.91 6.35 3.22
N GLN A 220 -2.42 7.58 3.33
CA GLN A 220 -1.39 8.06 2.42
C GLN A 220 -0.05 7.40 2.81
N VAL A 221 0.77 7.04 1.83
CA VAL A 221 2.07 6.37 2.07
C VAL A 221 3.22 7.05 1.33
N LEU A 222 2.89 7.97 0.41
CA LEU A 222 3.79 8.87 -0.26
C LEU A 222 3.08 10.19 -0.57
#